data_AF-I6V183-F1
#
_entry.id   AF-I6V183-F1
#
_cell.length_a   1.000
_cell.length_b   1.000
_cell.length_c   1.000
_cell.angle_alpha   90.00
_cell.angle_beta   90.00
_cell.angle_gamma   90.00
#
_symmetry.space_group_name_H-M   'P 1'
#
loop_
_entity.id
_entity.type
_entity.pdbx_description
1 polymer ?
#
loop_
_entity_poly.entity_id
_entity_poly.type
_entity_poly.pdbx_seq_one_letter_code
_entity_poly.pdbx_strand_id
1 'polypeptide(L)' 'MSKDLLFWLTILLVLISGYLSYRKKRIESLTTAGLAGGFALSFMLYEKFPVLFSFLLGFIATFAFEWTRKR' A
#
# COMPACT_ATOMS: atom_id res chain seq x y z
N MET A 1 16.56 5.38 -5.37
CA MET A 1 15.63 4.24 -5.46
C MET A 1 15.09 4.22 -6.89
N SER A 2 15.15 3.13 -7.65
CA SER A 2 14.51 3.11 -8.98
C SER A 2 12.99 3.10 -8.82
N LYS A 3 12.25 3.81 -9.70
CA LYS A 3 10.78 3.73 -9.79
C LYS A 3 10.30 2.28 -9.92
N ASP A 4 11.07 1.44 -10.62
CA ASP A 4 10.76 0.03 -10.82
C ASP A 4 10.73 -0.74 -9.50
N LEU A 5 11.59 -0.39 -8.54
CA LEU A 5 11.58 -1.03 -7.22
C LEU A 5 10.28 -0.75 -6.48
N LEU A 6 9.78 0.50 -6.53
CA LEU A 6 8.51 0.85 -5.90
C LEU A 6 7.33 0.09 -6.54
N PHE A 7 7.36 -0.06 -7.87
CA PHE A 7 6.35 -0.83 -8.60
C PHE A 7 6.34 -2.31 -8.21
N TRP A 8 7.49 -2.98 -8.27
CA TRP A 8 7.61 -4.39 -7.89
C TRP A 8 7.27 -4.64 -6.43
N LEU A 9 7.71 -3.75 -5.54
CA LEU A 9 7.39 -3.83 -4.11
C LEU A 9 5.87 -3.67 -3.87
N THR A 10 5.23 -2.75 -4.58
CA THR A 10 3.78 -2.56 -4.53
C THR A 10 3.05 -3.84 -4.92
N ILE A 11 3.40 -4.45 -6.06
CA ILE A 11 2.77 -5.70 -6.53
C ILE A 11 2.91 -6.80 -5.48
N LEU A 12 4.13 -6.97 -4.95
CA LEU A 12 4.42 -8.01 -3.97
C LEU A 12 3.57 -7.82 -2.69
N LEU A 13 3.43 -6.58 -2.22
CA LEU A 13 2.59 -6.24 -1.07
C LEU A 13 1.10 -6.42 -1.32
N VAL A 14 0.60 -6.11 -2.52
CA VAL A 14 -0.79 -6.38 -2.91
C VAL A 14 -1.08 -7.87 -2.85
N LEU A 15 -0.19 -8.71 -3.40
CA LEU A 15 -0.34 -10.16 -3.37
C LEU A 15 -0.30 -10.71 -1.94
N ILE A 16 0.64 -10.23 -1.11
CA ILE A 16 0.72 -10.60 0.31
C ILE A 16 -0.55 -10.19 1.05
N SER A 17 -1.03 -8.97 0.85
CA SER A 17 -2.26 -8.50 1.50
C SER A 17 -3.47 -9.34 1.12
N GLY A 18 -3.59 -9.71 -0.17
CA GLY A 18 -4.63 -10.61 -0.67
C GLY A 18 -4.57 -11.99 0.00
N TYR A 19 -3.37 -12.57 0.09
CA TYR A 19 -3.17 -13.87 0.76
C TYR A 19 -3.51 -13.82 2.25
N LEU A 20 -3.08 -12.77 2.96
CA LEU A 20 -3.39 -12.58 4.39
C LEU A 20 -4.89 -12.35 4.61
N SER A 21 -5.55 -11.64 3.70
CA SER A 21 -7.01 -11.46 3.71
C SER A 21 -7.71 -12.81 3.57
N TYR A 22 -7.26 -13.64 2.64
CA TYR A 22 -7.78 -15.00 2.43
C TYR A 22 -7.60 -15.90 3.67
N ARG A 23 -6.45 -15.77 4.36
CA ARG A 23 -6.18 -16.44 5.65
C ARG A 23 -6.96 -15.86 6.84
N LYS A 24 -7.89 -14.93 6.62
CA LYS A 24 -8.69 -14.22 7.65
C LYS A 24 -7.85 -13.42 8.66
N LYS A 25 -6.60 -13.10 8.33
CA LYS A 25 -5.71 -12.31 9.18
C LYS A 25 -5.93 -10.82 8.94
N ARG A 26 -6.99 -10.29 9.55
CA ARG A 26 -7.50 -8.92 9.29
C ARG A 26 -6.44 -7.85 9.45
N ILE A 27 -5.76 -7.78 10.60
CA ILE A 27 -4.80 -6.72 10.91
C ILE A 27 -3.62 -6.74 9.94
N GLU A 28 -3.03 -7.91 9.73
CA GLU A 28 -1.86 -8.09 8.85
C GLU A 28 -2.20 -7.78 7.38
N SER A 29 -3.40 -8.16 6.91
CA SER A 29 -3.91 -7.79 5.58
C SER A 29 -4.10 -6.28 5.44
N LEU A 30 -4.57 -5.61 6.49
CA LEU A 30 -4.82 -4.17 6.49
C LEU A 30 -3.54 -3.35 6.46
N THR A 31 -2.55 -3.74 7.28
CA THR A 31 -1.24 -3.08 7.29
C THR A 31 -0.52 -3.26 5.97
N THR A 32 -0.53 -4.47 5.41
CA THR A 32 0.09 -4.75 4.10
C THR A 32 -0.64 -4.07 2.94
N ALA A 33 -1.97 -3.94 3.00
CA ALA A 33 -2.73 -3.14 2.04
C ALA A 33 -2.36 -1.66 2.11
N GLY A 34 -2.26 -1.11 3.33
CA GLY A 34 -1.79 0.27 3.55
C GLY A 34 -0.39 0.48 2.96
N LEU A 35 0.56 -0.42 3.25
CA LEU A 35 1.92 -0.34 2.68
C LEU A 35 1.88 -0.36 1.16
N ALA A 36 1.09 -1.26 0.55
CA ALA A 36 0.91 -1.30 -0.90
C ALA A 36 0.37 0.02 -1.44
N GLY A 37 -0.64 0.61 -0.80
CA GLY A 37 -1.20 1.92 -1.17
C GLY A 37 -0.19 3.05 -1.09
N GLY A 38 0.63 3.07 -0.03
CA GLY A 38 1.72 4.03 0.13
C GLY A 38 2.75 3.94 -0.99
N PHE A 39 3.25 2.74 -1.28
CA PHE A 39 4.22 2.56 -2.37
C PHE A 39 3.63 2.83 -3.76
N ALA A 40 2.35 2.51 -3.98
CA ALA A 40 1.65 2.81 -5.23
C ALA A 40 1.56 4.32 -5.47
N LEU A 41 1.18 5.10 -4.46
CA LEU A 41 1.05 6.55 -4.58
C LEU A 41 2.43 7.21 -4.72
N SER A 42 3.43 6.73 -3.98
CA SER A 42 4.82 7.17 -4.13
C SER A 42 5.39 6.89 -5.52
N PHE A 43 5.05 5.76 -6.14
CA PHE A 43 5.42 5.46 -7.52
C PHE A 43 4.74 6.43 -8.49
N MET A 44 3.43 6.65 -8.34
CA MET A 44 2.65 7.53 -9.21
C MET A 44 3.13 8.98 -9.17
N LEU A 45 3.53 9.47 -7.99
CA LEU A 45 3.93 10.86 -7.76
C LEU A 45 5.44 11.08 -7.65
N TYR A 46 6.25 10.06 -7.98
CA TYR A 46 7.70 10.05 -7.70
C TYR A 46 8.46 11.29 -8.19
N GLU A 47 8.10 11.83 -9.36
CA GLU A 47 8.76 13.02 -9.95
C GLU A 47 8.11 14.36 -9.56
N LYS A 48 6.89 14.33 -8.99
CA LYS A 48 6.08 15.53 -8.76
C LYS A 48 5.98 15.89 -7.29
N PHE A 49 6.22 14.95 -6.39
CA PHE A 49 5.98 15.13 -4.97
C PHE A 49 7.01 14.37 -4.14
N PRO A 50 7.37 14.86 -2.95
CA PRO A 50 8.24 14.12 -2.05
C PRO A 50 7.74 12.69 -1.78
N VAL A 51 8.64 11.73 -1.96
CA VAL A 51 8.32 10.28 -1.87
C VAL A 51 7.74 9.91 -0.50
N LEU A 52 8.29 10.46 0.58
CA LEU A 52 7.81 10.22 1.95
C LEU A 52 6.37 10.71 2.18
N PHE A 53 6.03 11.89 1.66
CA PHE A 53 4.69 12.46 1.84
C PHE A 53 3.64 11.75 1.00
N SER A 54 3.97 11.44 -0.25
CA SER A 54 3.12 10.61 -1.11
C SER A 54 2.91 9.21 -0.51
N PHE A 55 3.95 8.64 0.11
CA PHE A 55 3.85 7.35 0.80
C PHE A 55 2.84 7.42 1.94
N LEU A 56 2.98 8.40 2.83
CA LEU A 56 2.10 8.56 3.99
C LEU A 56 0.64 8.78 3.58
N LEU A 57 0.41 9.62 2.56
CA LEU A 57 -0.93 9.85 2.03
C LEU A 57 -1.55 8.57 1.47
N GLY A 58 -0.80 7.83 0.64
CA GLY A 58 -1.27 6.57 0.06
C GLY A 58 -1.53 5.53 1.14
N PHE A 59 -0.64 5.44 2.14
CA PHE A 59 -0.78 4.52 3.26
C PHE A 59 -2.05 4.79 4.06
N ILE A 60 -2.25 6.04 4.50
CA ILE A 60 -3.40 6.42 5.31
C ILE A 60 -4.70 6.24 4.53
N ALA A 61 -4.74 6.66 3.26
CA ALA A 61 -5.92 6.54 2.42
C ALA A 61 -6.33 5.07 2.21
N THR A 62 -5.38 4.20 1.85
CA THR A 62 -5.67 2.78 1.63
C THR A 62 -5.97 2.05 2.94
N PHE A 63 -5.27 2.37 4.03
CA PHE A 63 -5.57 1.81 5.34
C PHE A 63 -6.98 2.18 5.80
N ALA A 64 -7.35 3.46 5.71
CA ALA A 64 -8.69 3.93 6.07
C ALA A 64 -9.78 3.29 5.19
N PHE A 65 -9.55 3.19 3.89
CA PHE A 65 -10.47 2.55 2.95
C PHE A 65 -10.68 1.06 3.25
N GLU A 66 -9.61 0.29 3.47
CA GLU A 66 -9.74 -1.13 3.80
C GLU A 66 -10.34 -1.34 5.21
N TRP A 67 -10.09 -0.42 6.15
CA TRP A 67 -10.70 -0.44 7.47
C TRP A 67 -12.22 -0.26 7.39
N THR A 68 -12.70 0.71 6.60
CA THR A 68 -14.13 0.95 6.44
C THR A 68 -14.82 -0.16 5.65
N ARG A 69 -14.14 -0.73 4.64
CA ARG A 69 -14.66 -1.83 3.82
C ARG A 69 -14.85 -3.13 4.59
N LYS A 70 -14.04 -3.37 5.64
CA LYS A 70 -14.05 -4.62 6.43
C LYS A 70 -14.85 -4.52 7.74
N ARG A 71 -15.54 -3.40 8.00
CA ARG A 71 -16.62 -3.33 9.00
C ARG A 71 -17.81 -4.16 8.53
#